data_AF-A0A1G8EJ20-F1
#
_entry.id   AF-A0A1G8EJ20-F1
#
_cell.length_a   1.000
_cell.length_b   1.000
_cell.length_c   1.000
_cell.angle_alpha   90.00
_cell.angle_beta   90.00
_cell.angle_gamma   90.00
#
_symmetry.space_group_name_H-M   'P 1'
#
loop_
_entity.id
_entity.type
_entity.pdbx_description
1 polymer ?
#
loop_
_entity_poly.entity_id
_entity_poly.type
_entity_poly.pdbx_seq_one_letter_code
_entity_poly.pdbx_strand_id
1 'polypeptide(L)'
;MSRPRNTTRDTPTLAGLHRLAAPGGIEELEAEGGDALQRDDCEVIPTQTSSTGTDLTALGFTLGPIDTEDPIFRQATLPPGWTRKGTGHPLHTHIVDEHGRPRITLFYKAAPYDRRATMRTVTVGRLRRTLHPPTRRTDHRRHVGNPWGRPRRPQRHTRAQVLRRHPDRHAHQSHEHPAGGVRHKPAPPPTPICARTNPQHHRRPPVIQLTPEILRKLDSATKYPPIPTYHHIQGRGILTDPHIAFTGTITAQEKVDGTNCRILMLPDAMTSAGAPAWLIGSRDILLAARGDLIPNPALGIVDALAPIADTLPALPYSILTFYFELYGDKQTNAWRNYGDGTPTVRVYDATLTDPAILNRDLPRIAAWRDNGGQQFLTTAELANLASNSRLTPVPHLFQIPAADLPTTIDGMRAFMAPYATTRAATHTGAPGASEGIILRTHDRHVIAKARYCDYDRTLKHLTTAAQGR
;
A
#
# COMPACT_ATOMS: atom_id res chain seq x y z
N MET A 1 24.29 17.88 6.93
CA MET A 1 24.24 17.01 5.74
C MET A 1 22.82 16.53 5.53
N SER A 2 22.00 17.34 4.89
CA SER A 2 20.71 16.89 4.37
C SER A 2 20.94 16.20 3.03
N ARG A 3 20.07 15.24 2.72
CA ARG A 3 20.03 14.60 1.41
C ARG A 3 18.56 14.30 1.07
N PRO A 4 18.17 14.30 -0.22
CA PRO A 4 16.85 13.83 -0.61
C PRO A 4 16.64 12.39 -0.14
N ARG A 5 15.46 12.11 0.42
CA ARG A 5 15.13 10.78 0.95
C ARG A 5 15.07 9.74 -0.18
N ASN A 6 15.54 8.52 0.07
CA ASN A 6 15.44 7.42 -0.90
C ASN A 6 14.10 6.70 -0.80
N THR A 7 13.08 7.30 -1.41
CA THR A 7 11.68 6.82 -1.37
C THR A 7 11.44 5.47 -2.02
N THR A 8 12.39 4.89 -2.78
CA THR A 8 12.27 3.50 -3.27
C THR A 8 12.67 2.47 -2.22
N ARG A 9 13.43 2.87 -1.19
CA ARG A 9 13.88 2.02 -0.07
C ARG A 9 13.10 2.26 1.22
N ASP A 10 12.33 3.33 1.29
CA ASP A 10 11.34 3.50 2.34
C ASP A 10 10.24 2.45 2.18
N THR A 11 10.24 1.42 3.04
CA THR A 11 9.04 0.62 3.26
C THR A 11 7.90 1.60 3.60
N PRO A 12 6.84 1.69 2.76
CA PRO A 12 5.87 2.74 2.93
C PRO A 12 5.04 2.43 4.17
N THR A 13 5.34 3.13 5.27
CA THR A 13 4.56 3.05 6.51
C THR A 13 3.09 3.31 6.21
N LEU A 14 2.16 2.83 7.04
CA LEU A 14 0.73 3.05 6.76
C LEU A 14 0.36 4.55 6.64
N ALA A 15 1.07 5.43 7.35
CA ALA A 15 0.97 6.88 7.16
C ALA A 15 1.49 7.33 5.78
N GLY A 16 2.60 6.76 5.32
CA GLY A 16 3.09 6.92 3.94
C GLY A 16 2.11 6.40 2.89
N LEU A 17 1.49 5.23 3.08
CA LEU A 17 0.47 4.69 2.17
C LEU A 17 -0.80 5.57 2.14
N HIS A 18 -1.29 6.03 3.30
CA HIS A 18 -2.40 6.99 3.36
C HIS A 18 -2.05 8.31 2.65
N ARG A 19 -0.81 8.80 2.81
CA ARG A 19 -0.33 9.98 2.08
C ARG A 19 -0.30 9.74 0.57
N LEU A 20 0.28 8.61 0.13
CA LEU A 20 0.32 8.21 -1.29
C LEU A 20 -1.08 8.04 -1.92
N ALA A 21 -2.09 7.69 -1.12
CA ALA A 21 -3.47 7.55 -1.55
C ALA A 21 -4.30 8.86 -1.44
N ALA A 22 -3.81 9.87 -0.72
CA ALA A 22 -4.48 11.16 -0.59
C ALA A 22 -4.32 12.01 -1.87
N PRO A 23 -5.36 12.73 -2.32
CA PRO A 23 -5.23 13.69 -3.42
C PRO A 23 -4.15 14.73 -3.12
N GLY A 24 -3.14 14.85 -3.98
CA GLY A 24 -2.00 15.76 -3.80
C GLY A 24 -0.80 15.16 -3.04
N GLY A 25 -0.90 13.94 -2.50
CA GLY A 25 0.16 13.38 -1.65
C GLY A 25 1.42 12.94 -2.40
N ILE A 26 1.35 12.73 -3.73
CA ILE A 26 2.54 12.54 -4.57
C ILE A 26 3.25 13.88 -4.75
N GLU A 27 2.49 14.93 -5.02
CA GLU A 27 2.96 16.29 -5.21
C GLU A 27 3.60 16.85 -3.92
N GLU A 28 3.08 16.49 -2.74
CA GLU A 28 3.73 16.75 -1.44
C GLU A 28 5.09 16.06 -1.30
N LEU A 29 5.18 14.75 -1.61
CA LEU A 29 6.44 14.02 -1.54
C LEU A 29 7.46 14.54 -2.56
N GLU A 30 7.01 14.92 -3.75
CA GLU A 30 7.82 15.57 -4.77
C GLU A 30 8.34 16.94 -4.30
N ALA A 31 7.49 17.75 -3.64
CA ALA A 31 7.89 19.01 -3.03
C ALA A 31 8.91 18.81 -1.90
N GLU A 32 8.68 17.90 -0.96
CA GLU A 32 9.63 17.56 0.11
C GLU A 32 10.99 17.10 -0.44
N GLY A 33 10.97 16.31 -1.51
CA GLY A 33 12.17 15.89 -2.22
C GLY A 33 12.91 17.06 -2.88
N GLY A 34 12.18 17.96 -3.52
CA GLY A 34 12.70 19.20 -4.11
C GLY A 34 13.29 20.14 -3.07
N ASP A 35 12.63 20.30 -1.92
CA ASP A 35 13.09 21.14 -0.81
C ASP A 35 14.36 20.56 -0.15
N ALA A 36 14.42 19.24 0.05
CA ALA A 36 15.64 18.59 0.52
C ALA A 36 16.84 18.78 -0.43
N LEU A 37 16.59 18.89 -1.75
CA LEU A 37 17.64 19.17 -2.75
C LEU A 37 18.05 20.64 -2.80
N GLN A 38 17.23 21.57 -2.27
CA GLN A 38 17.48 23.02 -2.24
C GLN A 38 18.26 23.48 -1.01
N ARG A 39 18.36 22.68 0.06
CA ARG A 39 19.05 23.07 1.29
C ARG A 39 20.53 23.34 1.07
N ASP A 40 21.05 24.35 1.77
CA ASP A 40 22.47 24.73 1.69
C ASP A 40 23.41 23.61 2.16
N ASP A 41 22.95 22.75 3.09
CA ASP A 41 23.68 21.60 3.60
C ASP A 41 23.49 20.30 2.79
N CYS A 42 23.04 20.43 1.53
CA CYS A 42 22.84 19.33 0.59
C CYS A 42 24.08 19.09 -0.28
N GLU A 43 24.81 18.02 0.04
CA GLU A 43 26.11 17.67 -0.56
C GLU A 43 25.99 16.70 -1.77
N VAL A 44 24.80 16.54 -2.36
CA VAL A 44 24.58 15.61 -3.48
C VAL A 44 24.07 16.28 -4.74
N ILE A 45 24.49 15.76 -5.90
CA ILE A 45 23.99 16.11 -7.22
C ILE A 45 23.59 14.85 -8.01
N PRO A 46 22.67 14.94 -8.98
CA PRO A 46 22.25 13.79 -9.79
C PRO A 46 23.40 13.15 -10.57
N THR A 47 23.42 11.82 -10.69
CA THR A 47 24.40 11.09 -11.52
C THR A 47 24.07 11.14 -13.01
N GLN A 48 22.79 11.21 -13.37
CA GLN A 48 22.37 11.34 -14.76
C GLN A 48 22.51 12.81 -15.23
N THR A 49 23.51 13.07 -16.07
CA THR A 49 23.91 14.42 -16.49
C THR A 49 24.14 14.51 -17.99
N SER A 50 23.83 15.68 -18.59
CA SER A 50 24.20 16.00 -19.98
C SER A 50 25.65 16.47 -20.14
N SER A 51 26.37 16.65 -19.04
CA SER A 51 27.73 17.22 -18.98
C SER A 51 28.68 16.21 -18.34
N THR A 52 29.91 16.11 -18.81
CA THR A 52 30.90 15.16 -18.29
C THR A 52 31.38 15.56 -16.89
N GLY A 53 32.02 14.62 -16.18
CA GLY A 53 32.68 14.94 -14.91
C GLY A 53 33.73 16.05 -15.05
N THR A 54 34.47 16.03 -16.16
CA THR A 54 35.46 17.06 -16.53
C THR A 54 34.82 18.44 -16.68
N ASP A 55 33.65 18.54 -17.33
CA ASP A 55 32.95 19.83 -17.50
C ASP A 55 32.52 20.42 -16.15
N LEU A 56 32.06 19.58 -15.22
CA LEU A 56 31.64 20.00 -13.88
C LEU A 56 32.85 20.43 -13.02
N THR A 57 33.96 19.71 -13.09
CA THR A 57 35.20 20.11 -12.41
C THR A 57 35.79 21.38 -13.03
N ALA A 58 35.66 21.59 -14.34
CA ALA A 58 36.02 22.86 -14.98
C ALA A 58 35.12 24.05 -14.57
N LEU A 59 33.88 23.78 -14.13
CA LEU A 59 33.01 24.75 -13.47
C LEU A 59 33.31 24.93 -11.97
N GLY A 60 34.30 24.23 -11.41
CA GLY A 60 34.72 24.34 -10.01
C GLY A 60 34.08 23.34 -9.04
N PHE A 61 33.36 22.32 -9.51
CA PHE A 61 32.78 21.29 -8.64
C PHE A 61 33.84 20.28 -8.19
N THR A 62 33.91 20.04 -6.88
CA THR A 62 34.62 18.88 -6.31
C THR A 62 33.68 17.69 -6.32
N LEU A 63 33.93 16.69 -7.17
CA LEU A 63 33.07 15.51 -7.32
C LEU A 63 33.56 14.35 -6.44
N GLY A 64 32.72 13.92 -5.51
CA GLY A 64 32.93 12.72 -4.69
C GLY A 64 32.37 11.44 -5.32
N PRO A 65 32.36 10.32 -4.58
CA PRO A 65 31.81 9.04 -5.04
C PRO A 65 30.30 9.10 -5.32
N ILE A 66 29.82 8.13 -6.12
CA ILE A 66 28.40 7.81 -6.24
C ILE A 66 27.94 7.17 -4.92
N ASP A 67 26.74 7.53 -4.43
CA ASP A 67 26.20 6.93 -3.20
C ASP A 67 25.80 5.47 -3.47
N THR A 68 26.36 4.51 -2.72
CA THR A 68 26.05 3.08 -2.89
C THR A 68 24.62 2.75 -2.47
N GLU A 69 24.08 3.52 -1.53
CA GLU A 69 22.71 3.35 -1.05
C GLU A 69 21.71 4.11 -1.93
N ASP A 70 22.18 5.04 -2.76
CA ASP A 70 21.36 5.83 -3.66
C ASP A 70 22.05 6.22 -4.99
N PRO A 71 22.22 5.29 -5.95
CA PRO A 71 23.04 5.51 -7.15
C PRO A 71 22.54 6.58 -8.13
N ILE A 72 21.35 7.16 -7.94
CA ILE A 72 20.90 8.32 -8.73
C ILE A 72 21.56 9.63 -8.28
N PHE A 73 22.29 9.60 -7.15
CA PHE A 73 23.02 10.72 -6.57
C PHE A 73 24.51 10.40 -6.39
N ARG A 74 25.35 11.44 -6.46
CA ARG A 74 26.75 11.40 -6.06
C ARG A 74 27.08 12.59 -5.16
N GLN A 75 28.07 12.42 -4.30
CA GLN A 75 28.61 13.52 -3.52
C GLN A 75 29.23 14.58 -4.43
N ALA A 76 28.98 15.86 -4.12
CA ALA A 76 29.65 16.98 -4.76
C ALA A 76 29.61 18.24 -3.88
N THR A 77 30.74 18.95 -3.79
CA THR A 77 30.81 20.30 -3.24
C THR A 77 30.59 21.32 -4.36
N LEU A 78 29.75 22.33 -4.11
CA LEU A 78 29.55 23.44 -5.03
C LEU A 78 30.78 24.36 -5.07
N PRO A 79 31.02 25.09 -6.18
CA PRO A 79 32.04 26.14 -6.21
C PRO A 79 31.79 27.21 -5.11
N PRO A 80 32.83 27.87 -4.57
CA PRO A 80 32.66 28.93 -3.58
C PRO A 80 31.70 30.03 -4.06
N GLY A 81 30.75 30.41 -3.19
CA GLY A 81 29.72 31.42 -3.49
C GLY A 81 28.52 30.94 -4.32
N TRP A 82 28.53 29.70 -4.82
CA TRP A 82 27.40 29.12 -5.54
C TRP A 82 26.36 28.58 -4.57
N THR A 83 25.08 28.72 -4.91
CA THR A 83 23.94 28.35 -4.05
C THR A 83 22.87 27.60 -4.83
N ARG A 84 21.96 26.94 -4.10
CA ARG A 84 20.81 26.25 -4.68
C ARG A 84 19.56 27.11 -4.54
N LYS A 85 18.69 27.11 -5.55
CA LYS A 85 17.49 27.96 -5.57
C LYS A 85 16.32 27.25 -6.26
N GLY A 86 15.19 27.14 -5.58
CA GLY A 86 13.95 26.64 -6.16
C GLY A 86 13.48 27.48 -7.35
N THR A 87 12.83 26.82 -8.31
CA THR A 87 12.25 27.47 -9.49
C THR A 87 10.77 27.86 -9.31
N GLY A 88 10.17 27.51 -8.17
CA GLY A 88 8.73 27.56 -7.93
C GLY A 88 7.98 26.31 -8.41
N HIS A 89 8.64 25.38 -9.11
CA HIS A 89 8.10 24.06 -9.43
C HIS A 89 8.75 23.00 -8.51
N PRO A 90 7.98 22.10 -7.86
CA PRO A 90 8.51 21.15 -6.87
C PRO A 90 9.59 20.19 -7.38
N LEU A 91 9.67 19.99 -8.70
CA LEU A 91 10.60 19.05 -9.33
C LEU A 91 11.91 19.72 -9.80
N HIS A 92 12.03 21.04 -9.70
CA HIS A 92 13.09 21.80 -10.38
C HIS A 92 13.83 22.78 -9.48
N THR A 93 15.15 22.58 -9.40
CA THR A 93 16.08 23.43 -8.66
C THR A 93 17.14 23.98 -9.62
N HIS A 94 17.56 25.22 -9.43
CA HIS A 94 18.75 25.78 -10.09
C HIS A 94 19.92 25.78 -9.12
N ILE A 95 21.11 25.47 -9.62
CA ILE A 95 22.36 25.90 -8.99
C ILE A 95 22.73 27.22 -9.67
N VAL A 96 22.87 28.27 -8.87
CA VAL A 96 23.22 29.63 -9.30
C VAL A 96 24.63 29.99 -8.86
N ASP A 97 25.30 30.80 -9.66
CA ASP A 97 26.62 31.36 -9.31
C ASP A 97 26.53 32.46 -8.24
N GLU A 98 27.69 33.00 -7.84
CA GLU A 98 27.84 34.11 -6.89
C GLU A 98 27.14 35.41 -7.33
N HIS A 99 26.68 35.49 -8.58
CA HIS A 99 25.88 36.59 -9.13
C HIS A 99 24.39 36.23 -9.29
N GLY A 100 23.95 35.08 -8.76
CA GLY A 100 22.58 34.58 -8.84
C GLY A 100 22.17 34.08 -10.23
N ARG A 101 23.12 33.86 -11.15
CA ARG A 101 22.84 33.42 -12.53
C ARG A 101 22.75 31.89 -12.57
N PRO A 102 21.68 31.28 -13.12
CA PRO A 102 21.58 29.83 -13.24
C PRO A 102 22.70 29.24 -14.10
N ARG A 103 23.45 28.28 -13.54
CA ARG A 103 24.52 27.54 -14.22
C ARG A 103 24.19 26.07 -14.43
N ILE A 104 23.38 25.47 -13.56
CA ILE A 104 22.88 24.10 -13.71
C ILE A 104 21.38 24.09 -13.39
N THR A 105 20.59 23.37 -14.21
CA THR A 105 19.22 22.97 -13.86
C THR A 105 19.24 21.53 -13.36
N LEU A 106 18.69 21.31 -12.17
CA LEU A 106 18.39 20.00 -11.61
C LEU A 106 16.91 19.67 -11.86
N PHE A 107 16.62 18.39 -12.08
CA PHE A 107 15.30 17.80 -11.96
C PHE A 107 15.36 16.66 -10.94
N TYR A 108 14.43 16.62 -9.99
CA TYR A 108 14.28 15.48 -9.09
C TYR A 108 12.80 15.17 -8.88
N LYS A 109 12.45 13.89 -9.00
CA LYS A 109 11.12 13.36 -8.70
C LYS A 109 11.25 12.32 -7.60
N ALA A 110 10.56 12.55 -6.49
CA ALA A 110 10.61 11.71 -5.29
C ALA A 110 9.48 10.67 -5.21
N ALA A 111 8.61 10.56 -6.22
CA ALA A 111 7.58 9.54 -6.26
C ALA A 111 8.20 8.12 -6.20
N PRO A 112 7.78 7.24 -5.28
CA PRO A 112 8.48 5.97 -5.02
C PRO A 112 8.47 4.99 -6.21
N TYR A 113 7.54 5.13 -7.14
CA TYR A 113 7.39 4.28 -8.33
C TYR A 113 8.02 4.85 -9.63
N ASP A 114 8.45 6.12 -9.64
CA ASP A 114 9.10 6.79 -10.78
C ASP A 114 10.17 7.76 -10.24
N ARG A 115 10.99 7.27 -9.32
CA ARG A 115 12.02 8.06 -8.65
C ARG A 115 13.18 8.29 -9.62
N ARG A 116 13.47 9.55 -9.94
CA ARG A 116 14.53 9.90 -10.89
C ARG A 116 15.13 11.26 -10.59
N ALA A 117 16.44 11.38 -10.80
CA ALA A 117 17.20 12.62 -10.65
C ALA A 117 18.02 12.85 -11.92
N THR A 118 17.97 14.06 -12.49
CA THR A 118 18.80 14.44 -13.65
C THR A 118 19.32 15.86 -13.52
N MET A 119 20.42 16.18 -14.20
CA MET A 119 20.92 17.56 -14.31
C MET A 119 21.44 17.91 -15.70
N ARG A 120 21.46 19.21 -15.99
CA ARG A 120 22.00 19.79 -17.22
C ARG A 120 22.68 21.13 -16.94
N THR A 121 23.82 21.37 -17.56
CA THR A 121 24.42 22.71 -17.58
C THR A 121 23.54 23.66 -18.39
N VAL A 122 23.37 24.88 -17.88
CA VAL A 122 22.71 25.97 -18.59
C VAL A 122 23.76 26.65 -19.44
N THR A 123 23.75 26.36 -20.75
CA THR A 123 24.56 27.13 -21.70
C THR A 123 24.05 28.56 -21.71
N VAL A 124 24.75 29.45 -21.01
CA VAL A 124 24.56 30.90 -21.14
C VAL A 124 24.98 31.26 -22.56
N GLY A 125 24.02 31.27 -23.47
CA GLY A 125 24.29 31.45 -24.88
C GLY A 125 25.07 32.73 -25.11
N ARG A 126 26.15 32.65 -25.90
CA ARG A 126 26.66 33.83 -26.61
C ARG A 126 25.45 34.52 -27.22
N LEU A 127 25.23 35.79 -26.87
CA LEU A 127 24.28 36.65 -27.56
C LEU A 127 24.64 36.62 -29.05
N ARG A 128 23.92 35.79 -29.82
CA ARG A 128 23.93 35.85 -31.27
C ARG A 128 23.27 37.16 -31.63
N ARG A 129 24.10 38.19 -31.74
CA ARG A 129 23.76 39.54 -32.20
C ARG A 129 23.36 39.43 -33.67
N THR A 130 22.12 39.02 -33.90
CA THR A 130 21.48 38.99 -35.22
C THR A 130 21.25 40.42 -35.69
N LEU A 131 22.30 41.01 -36.24
CA LEU A 131 22.16 42.12 -37.17
C LEU A 131 21.45 41.56 -38.41
N HIS A 132 20.16 41.83 -38.53
CA HIS A 132 19.47 41.78 -39.81
C HIS A 132 19.34 43.21 -40.35
N PRO A 133 19.77 43.47 -41.60
CA PRO A 133 19.55 44.75 -42.24
C PRO A 133 18.06 44.90 -42.63
N PRO A 134 17.53 46.13 -42.71
CA PRO A 134 16.13 46.35 -43.06
C PRO A 134 15.90 46.16 -44.56
N THR A 135 15.21 45.08 -44.95
CA THR A 135 14.68 44.93 -46.32
C THR A 135 13.29 45.55 -46.45
N ARG A 136 13.06 46.20 -47.59
CA ARG A 136 11.94 47.13 -47.82
C ARG A 136 10.60 46.43 -48.07
N ARG A 137 9.54 47.19 -47.78
CA ARG A 137 8.19 47.13 -48.39
C ARG A 137 8.16 46.52 -49.80
N THR A 138 7.13 45.69 -50.04
CA THR A 138 6.20 45.91 -51.16
C THR A 138 4.77 45.59 -50.72
N ASP A 139 3.89 46.59 -50.82
CA ASP A 139 2.44 46.42 -50.80
C ASP A 139 1.97 45.64 -52.03
N HIS A 140 0.98 44.75 -51.89
CA HIS A 140 0.01 44.54 -52.96
C HIS A 140 -1.37 44.12 -52.44
N ARG A 141 -2.32 45.05 -52.55
CA ARG A 141 -3.76 44.81 -52.50
C ARG A 141 -4.18 43.76 -53.56
N ARG A 142 -5.22 42.97 -53.25
CA ARG A 142 -6.34 42.71 -54.18
C ARG A 142 -7.63 42.39 -53.41
N HIS A 143 -8.72 43.04 -53.80
CA HIS A 143 -10.08 42.81 -53.30
C HIS A 143 -10.79 41.73 -54.14
N VAL A 144 -11.35 40.72 -53.47
CA VAL A 144 -12.60 39.94 -53.79
C VAL A 144 -13.06 39.34 -52.44
N GLY A 145 -14.33 39.14 -52.08
CA GLY A 145 -15.61 39.60 -52.64
C GLY A 145 -16.77 38.91 -51.90
N ASN A 146 -17.70 39.68 -51.32
CA ASN A 146 -18.94 39.18 -50.67
C ASN A 146 -20.03 38.94 -51.74
N PRO A 147 -21.12 38.15 -51.52
CA PRO A 147 -22.05 38.32 -50.38
C PRO A 147 -22.77 37.02 -49.90
N TRP A 148 -24.01 37.17 -49.40
CA TRP A 148 -24.92 36.19 -48.75
C TRP A 148 -24.56 35.83 -47.30
N GLY A 149 -25.45 35.87 -46.30
CA GLY A 149 -26.85 36.29 -46.25
C GLY A 149 -27.51 35.73 -44.96
N ARG A 150 -27.94 36.57 -44.01
CA ARG A 150 -28.60 36.13 -42.76
C ARG A 150 -30.09 35.82 -42.99
N PRO A 151 -30.77 35.10 -42.07
CA PRO A 151 -31.46 35.81 -40.98
C PRO A 151 -31.34 35.17 -39.58
N ARG A 152 -32.02 35.76 -38.58
CA ARG A 152 -31.96 35.46 -37.13
C ARG A 152 -33.36 35.07 -36.59
N ARG A 153 -33.37 34.43 -35.40
CA ARG A 153 -34.45 34.41 -34.36
C ARG A 153 -35.70 33.54 -34.67
N PRO A 154 -36.57 33.22 -33.66
CA PRO A 154 -36.69 33.79 -32.30
C PRO A 154 -36.71 32.81 -31.10
N GLN A 155 -36.74 33.40 -29.89
CA GLN A 155 -37.06 32.74 -28.61
C GLN A 155 -38.56 32.45 -28.48
N ARG A 156 -38.93 31.48 -27.62
CA ARG A 156 -40.23 31.45 -26.91
C ARG A 156 -40.07 30.97 -25.47
N HIS A 157 -40.87 31.55 -24.57
CA HIS A 157 -41.10 31.09 -23.20
C HIS A 157 -42.37 30.25 -23.11
N THR A 158 -42.46 29.34 -22.12
CA THR A 158 -43.74 29.07 -21.42
C THR A 158 -43.51 28.51 -20.00
N ARG A 159 -44.49 28.75 -19.11
CA ARG A 159 -44.56 28.31 -17.70
C ARG A 159 -45.35 26.99 -17.55
N ALA A 160 -45.05 26.24 -16.48
CA ALA A 160 -46.00 25.62 -15.55
C ALA A 160 -45.21 25.23 -14.27
N GLN A 161 -45.43 25.74 -13.06
CA GLN A 161 -46.58 25.59 -12.14
C GLN A 161 -46.96 24.13 -11.80
N VAL A 162 -46.53 23.67 -10.62
CA VAL A 162 -47.25 22.68 -9.81
C VAL A 162 -47.25 23.16 -8.35
N LEU A 163 -48.44 23.18 -7.74
CA LEU A 163 -48.67 23.46 -6.32
C LEU A 163 -48.53 22.17 -5.49
N ARG A 164 -48.10 22.29 -4.24
CA ARG A 164 -48.68 21.56 -3.09
C ARG A 164 -48.39 22.31 -1.78
N ARG A 165 -49.35 22.27 -0.85
CA ARG A 165 -49.38 23.02 0.42
C ARG A 165 -49.23 22.07 1.61
N HIS A 166 -48.60 22.56 2.69
CA HIS A 166 -48.93 22.31 4.12
C HIS A 166 -48.91 20.84 4.65
N PRO A 167 -48.86 20.60 5.98
CA PRO A 167 -49.38 21.43 7.08
C PRO A 167 -48.42 21.82 8.22
N ASP A 168 -48.83 22.88 8.92
CA ASP A 168 -48.39 23.20 10.28
C ASP A 168 -49.07 22.30 11.30
N ARG A 169 -48.46 22.14 12.48
CA ARG A 169 -49.22 22.05 13.75
C ARG A 169 -48.40 22.58 14.94
N HIS A 170 -49.09 23.35 15.78
CA HIS A 170 -48.65 23.91 17.06
C HIS A 170 -48.13 22.80 18.02
N ALA A 171 -46.99 22.95 18.71
CA ALA A 171 -46.60 23.88 19.78
C ALA A 171 -47.18 23.53 21.17
N HIS A 172 -46.28 23.34 22.16
CA HIS A 172 -46.41 23.85 23.54
C HIS A 172 -45.10 23.65 24.34
N GLN A 173 -44.76 24.66 25.16
CA GLN A 173 -44.20 24.66 26.53
C GLN A 173 -43.37 23.47 27.08
N SER A 174 -42.45 23.62 28.06
CA SER A 174 -41.61 24.73 28.58
C SER A 174 -40.89 24.20 29.82
N HIS A 175 -39.57 24.39 29.99
CA HIS A 175 -38.91 24.30 31.31
C HIS A 175 -37.58 25.06 31.33
N GLU A 176 -37.04 25.24 32.54
CA GLU A 176 -36.22 26.40 32.90
C GLU A 176 -34.72 26.09 33.04
N HIS A 177 -33.92 27.16 32.85
CA HIS A 177 -32.78 27.54 33.72
C HIS A 177 -31.37 26.90 33.56
N PRO A 178 -30.30 27.57 34.06
CA PRO A 178 -29.21 27.97 33.16
C PRO A 178 -27.80 27.47 33.52
N ALA A 179 -26.86 27.62 32.57
CA ALA A 179 -25.42 27.74 32.85
C ALA A 179 -24.71 28.55 31.75
N GLY A 180 -23.62 29.25 32.09
CA GLY A 180 -22.92 30.14 31.17
C GLY A 180 -22.03 29.42 30.13
N GLY A 181 -21.91 30.01 28.95
CA GLY A 181 -21.03 29.54 27.88
C GLY A 181 -20.28 30.69 27.19
N VAL A 182 -18.94 30.60 27.17
CA VAL A 182 -18.06 31.60 26.53
C VAL A 182 -18.25 31.59 25.02
N ARG A 183 -18.51 32.77 24.42
CA ARG A 183 -18.67 32.90 22.96
C ARG A 183 -17.32 32.95 22.25
N HIS A 184 -16.91 31.85 21.61
CA HIS A 184 -15.91 31.90 20.54
C HIS A 184 -16.55 32.32 19.22
N LYS A 185 -15.90 33.24 18.48
CA LYS A 185 -16.30 33.61 17.12
C LYS A 185 -15.97 32.45 16.15
N PRO A 186 -16.84 32.12 15.18
CA PRO A 186 -16.48 31.21 14.10
C PRO A 186 -15.46 31.87 13.16
N ALA A 187 -14.52 31.08 12.65
CA ALA A 187 -13.59 31.49 11.59
C ALA A 187 -14.33 31.58 10.24
N PRO A 188 -13.88 32.44 9.30
CA PRO A 188 -14.48 32.54 7.97
C PRO A 188 -14.17 31.30 7.12
N PRO A 189 -15.04 30.93 6.16
CA PRO A 189 -14.80 29.79 5.28
C PRO A 189 -13.68 30.10 4.26
N PRO A 190 -12.86 29.10 3.87
CA PRO A 190 -11.85 29.28 2.82
C PRO A 190 -12.50 29.42 1.44
N THR A 191 -12.05 30.41 0.67
CA THR A 191 -12.46 30.64 -0.72
C THR A 191 -11.80 29.59 -1.65
N PRO A 192 -12.52 28.99 -2.62
CA PRO A 192 -11.94 27.94 -3.46
C PRO A 192 -10.95 28.49 -4.50
N ILE A 193 -9.69 28.09 -4.39
CA ILE A 193 -8.67 28.29 -5.43
C ILE A 193 -8.81 27.17 -6.48
N CYS A 194 -9.70 27.35 -7.44
CA CYS A 194 -9.74 26.51 -8.64
C CYS A 194 -8.77 27.06 -9.70
N ALA A 195 -7.50 26.66 -9.59
CA ALA A 195 -6.51 26.91 -10.62
C ALA A 195 -6.77 26.01 -11.84
N ARG A 196 -6.67 26.59 -13.06
CA ARG A 196 -6.71 25.83 -14.31
C ARG A 196 -5.45 24.95 -14.42
N THR A 197 -5.61 23.64 -14.55
CA THR A 197 -4.52 22.74 -14.93
C THR A 197 -4.55 22.43 -16.43
N ASN A 198 -3.37 22.34 -17.03
CA ASN A 198 -3.15 22.18 -18.47
C ASN A 198 -3.07 20.68 -18.84
N PRO A 199 -3.90 20.17 -19.78
CA PRO A 199 -4.00 18.72 -20.00
C PRO A 199 -2.94 18.18 -20.97
N GLN A 200 -1.73 17.88 -20.48
CA GLN A 200 -0.74 17.13 -21.27
C GLN A 200 -0.05 16.00 -20.48
N HIS A 201 -0.33 14.77 -20.92
CA HIS A 201 0.50 13.56 -20.77
C HIS A 201 0.71 12.94 -19.38
N HIS A 202 -0.36 12.75 -18.60
CA HIS A 202 -0.46 11.50 -17.83
C HIS A 202 -0.98 10.40 -18.75
N ARG A 203 -0.11 9.47 -19.19
CA ARG A 203 -0.59 8.19 -19.72
C ARG A 203 -1.28 7.47 -18.57
N ARG A 204 -2.62 7.37 -18.60
CA ARG A 204 -3.35 6.47 -17.70
C ARG A 204 -2.71 5.08 -17.81
N PRO A 205 -2.48 4.36 -16.69
CA PRO A 205 -2.07 2.97 -16.77
C PRO A 205 -3.08 2.19 -17.62
N PRO A 206 -2.63 1.19 -18.40
CA PRO A 206 -3.53 0.41 -19.23
C PRO A 206 -4.58 -0.27 -18.34
N VAL A 207 -5.85 -0.08 -18.68
CA VAL A 207 -6.97 -0.69 -17.96
C VAL A 207 -6.88 -2.21 -18.13
N ILE A 208 -6.64 -2.94 -17.04
CA ILE A 208 -6.56 -4.39 -17.06
C ILE A 208 -7.99 -4.95 -16.99
N GLN A 209 -8.47 -5.55 -18.08
CA GLN A 209 -9.72 -6.30 -18.05
C GLN A 209 -9.55 -7.63 -17.30
N LEU A 210 -10.49 -7.95 -16.40
CA LEU A 210 -10.50 -9.22 -15.67
C LEU A 210 -10.99 -10.37 -16.56
N THR A 211 -10.11 -10.86 -17.43
CA THR A 211 -10.36 -12.09 -18.20
C THR A 211 -10.21 -13.34 -17.30
N PRO A 212 -10.73 -14.51 -17.69
CA PRO A 212 -10.49 -15.78 -17.00
C PRO A 212 -8.99 -16.17 -16.90
N GLU A 213 -8.13 -15.61 -17.75
CA GLU A 213 -6.67 -15.75 -17.59
C GLU A 213 -6.15 -14.87 -16.45
N ILE A 214 -6.53 -13.59 -16.42
CA ILE A 214 -6.14 -12.66 -15.37
C ILE A 214 -6.65 -13.13 -13.99
N LEU A 215 -7.87 -13.67 -13.90
CA LEU A 215 -8.39 -14.25 -12.66
C LEU A 215 -7.55 -15.44 -12.16
N ARG A 216 -7.13 -16.36 -13.04
CA ARG A 216 -6.20 -17.45 -12.65
C ARG A 216 -4.83 -16.93 -12.21
N LYS A 217 -4.34 -15.85 -12.83
CA LYS A 217 -3.07 -15.22 -12.45
C LYS A 217 -3.16 -14.50 -11.10
N LEU A 218 -4.26 -13.78 -10.84
CA LEU A 218 -4.58 -13.18 -9.55
C LEU A 218 -4.65 -14.26 -8.47
N ASP A 219 -5.42 -15.33 -8.71
CA ASP A 219 -5.56 -16.45 -7.79
C ASP A 219 -4.21 -17.08 -7.41
N SER A 220 -3.35 -17.33 -8.41
CA SER A 220 -1.99 -17.83 -8.18
C SER A 220 -1.11 -16.80 -7.43
N ALA A 221 -1.17 -15.52 -7.78
CA ALA A 221 -0.34 -14.47 -7.17
C ALA A 221 -0.72 -14.14 -5.72
N THR A 222 -1.98 -14.33 -5.32
CA THR A 222 -2.50 -13.97 -3.98
C THR A 222 -2.83 -15.19 -3.12
N LYS A 223 -2.44 -16.40 -3.54
CA LYS A 223 -2.61 -17.60 -2.72
C LYS A 223 -1.74 -17.51 -1.46
N TYR A 224 -2.27 -17.89 -0.29
CA TYR A 224 -1.50 -17.86 0.94
C TYR A 224 -0.51 -19.04 0.98
N PRO A 225 0.81 -18.81 1.21
CA PRO A 225 1.80 -19.88 1.26
C PRO A 225 1.53 -20.90 2.38
N PRO A 226 1.95 -22.17 2.23
CA PRO A 226 1.96 -23.12 3.33
C PRO A 226 2.88 -22.63 4.47
N ILE A 227 2.36 -22.54 5.71
CA ILE A 227 3.21 -22.32 6.88
C ILE A 227 3.89 -23.65 7.23
N PRO A 228 5.23 -23.71 7.31
CA PRO A 228 5.94 -24.92 7.69
C PRO A 228 5.81 -25.19 9.21
N THR A 229 5.97 -26.45 9.62
CA THR A 229 5.94 -26.82 11.05
C THR A 229 7.28 -26.45 11.71
N TYR A 230 7.24 -25.95 12.95
CA TYR A 230 8.42 -25.47 13.67
C TYR A 230 9.50 -26.55 13.80
N HIS A 231 9.15 -27.71 14.37
CA HIS A 231 9.94 -28.93 14.23
C HIS A 231 9.60 -29.62 12.91
N HIS A 232 10.60 -30.20 12.26
CA HIS A 232 10.41 -30.94 11.01
C HIS A 232 9.51 -32.17 11.24
N ILE A 233 8.64 -32.46 10.28
CA ILE A 233 7.80 -33.66 10.28
C ILE A 233 8.46 -34.74 9.40
N GLN A 234 8.54 -35.96 9.92
CA GLN A 234 8.94 -37.15 9.16
C GLN A 234 7.87 -38.26 9.24
N GLY A 235 7.84 -39.11 8.21
CA GLY A 235 6.99 -40.31 8.17
C GLY A 235 5.51 -40.02 8.44
N ARG A 236 4.93 -40.72 9.42
CA ARG A 236 3.49 -40.68 9.77
C ARG A 236 3.11 -39.47 10.64
N GLY A 237 3.68 -38.30 10.36
CA GLY A 237 3.40 -37.09 11.13
C GLY A 237 4.07 -37.06 12.50
N ILE A 238 5.31 -37.58 12.61
CA ILE A 238 6.13 -37.56 13.81
C ILE A 238 7.14 -36.40 13.70
N LEU A 239 7.33 -35.63 14.77
CA LEU A 239 8.29 -34.52 14.80
C LEU A 239 9.71 -35.03 15.04
N THR A 240 10.69 -34.28 14.55
CA THR A 240 12.13 -34.48 14.78
C THR A 240 12.78 -33.19 15.27
N ASP A 241 13.85 -33.28 16.06
CA ASP A 241 14.53 -32.13 16.69
C ASP A 241 15.04 -31.02 15.73
N PRO A 242 15.40 -31.29 14.46
CA PRO A 242 15.62 -30.22 13.49
C PRO A 242 14.40 -29.29 13.38
N HIS A 243 14.62 -28.02 13.67
CA HIS A 243 13.58 -26.99 13.72
C HIS A 243 13.97 -25.74 12.91
N ILE A 244 12.97 -24.89 12.67
CA ILE A 244 13.15 -23.62 11.96
C ILE A 244 13.89 -22.64 12.85
N ALA A 245 15.10 -22.27 12.44
CA ALA A 245 15.89 -21.25 13.11
C ALA A 245 15.23 -19.88 13.00
N PHE A 246 15.17 -19.16 14.12
CA PHE A 246 14.66 -17.81 14.24
C PHE A 246 15.77 -16.88 14.77
N THR A 247 15.69 -15.60 14.42
CA THR A 247 16.65 -14.57 14.87
C THR A 247 15.92 -13.30 15.30
N GLY A 248 16.49 -12.56 16.25
CA GLY A 248 15.90 -11.31 16.75
C GLY A 248 14.67 -11.54 17.62
N THR A 249 13.64 -10.72 17.45
CA THR A 249 12.41 -10.76 18.26
C THR A 249 11.29 -11.46 17.51
N ILE A 250 10.66 -12.44 18.17
CA ILE A 250 9.59 -13.27 17.62
C ILE A 250 8.26 -12.91 18.25
N THR A 251 7.25 -12.72 17.41
CA THR A 251 5.86 -12.52 17.81
C THR A 251 5.10 -13.82 17.62
N ALA A 252 4.29 -14.20 18.61
CA ALA A 252 3.41 -15.36 18.55
C ALA A 252 1.94 -14.96 18.51
N GLN A 253 1.18 -15.62 17.63
CA GLN A 253 -0.27 -15.53 17.53
C GLN A 253 -0.91 -16.90 17.73
N GLU A 254 -2.16 -16.94 18.15
CA GLU A 254 -2.90 -18.20 18.22
C GLU A 254 -3.10 -18.77 16.82
N LYS A 255 -2.83 -20.07 16.65
CA LYS A 255 -3.33 -20.79 15.49
C LYS A 255 -4.79 -21.16 15.74
N VAL A 256 -5.68 -20.44 15.08
CA VAL A 256 -7.11 -20.77 15.03
C VAL A 256 -7.32 -21.92 14.04
N ASP A 257 -8.18 -22.88 14.42
CA ASP A 257 -8.59 -24.03 13.60
C ASP A 257 -9.91 -23.68 12.90
N GLY A 258 -9.83 -23.38 11.61
CA GLY A 258 -10.96 -22.98 10.80
C GLY A 258 -10.69 -23.18 9.32
N THR A 259 -11.23 -22.25 8.52
CA THR A 259 -11.11 -22.22 7.08
C THR A 259 -10.39 -20.95 6.65
N ASN A 260 -9.25 -21.15 6.00
CA ASN A 260 -8.44 -20.12 5.37
C ASN A 260 -9.21 -19.44 4.22
N CYS A 261 -9.32 -18.12 4.27
CA CYS A 261 -9.98 -17.31 3.25
C CYS A 261 -9.26 -15.96 3.03
N ARG A 262 -9.56 -15.27 1.92
CA ARG A 262 -8.92 -14.01 1.53
C ARG A 262 -9.88 -13.03 0.86
N ILE A 263 -9.62 -11.74 1.06
CA ILE A 263 -10.22 -10.64 0.29
C ILE A 263 -9.09 -9.95 -0.48
N LEU A 264 -9.24 -9.78 -1.79
CA LEU A 264 -8.36 -9.00 -2.65
C LEU A 264 -9.05 -7.68 -2.96
N MET A 265 -8.45 -6.55 -2.56
CA MET A 265 -8.87 -5.22 -3.00
C MET A 265 -8.09 -4.86 -4.27
N LEU A 266 -8.81 -4.59 -5.36
CA LEU A 266 -8.19 -4.30 -6.66
C LEU A 266 -7.91 -2.79 -6.81
N PRO A 267 -6.77 -2.40 -7.41
CA PRO A 267 -6.43 -0.98 -7.58
C PRO A 267 -7.30 -0.28 -8.64
N ASP A 268 -7.45 1.03 -8.53
CA ASP A 268 -8.31 1.86 -9.41
C ASP A 268 -8.01 1.70 -10.91
N ALA A 269 -6.75 1.45 -11.26
CA ALA A 269 -6.33 1.14 -12.63
C ALA A 269 -6.96 -0.15 -13.20
N MET A 270 -7.41 -1.06 -12.34
CA MET A 270 -8.11 -2.29 -12.70
C MET A 270 -9.64 -2.15 -12.58
N THR A 271 -10.16 -1.29 -11.70
CA THR A 271 -11.61 -1.17 -11.43
C THR A 271 -12.34 -0.18 -12.35
N SER A 272 -11.63 0.79 -12.94
CA SER A 272 -12.18 1.94 -13.68
C SER A 272 -12.90 1.63 -15.01
N ALA A 273 -13.15 0.37 -15.34
CA ALA A 273 -13.97 -0.06 -16.49
C ALA A 273 -14.94 -1.21 -16.15
N GLY A 274 -15.67 -1.08 -15.03
CA GLY A 274 -16.72 -2.03 -14.64
C GLY A 274 -16.19 -3.33 -14.03
N ALA A 275 -14.94 -3.36 -13.57
CA ALA A 275 -14.41 -4.50 -12.82
C ALA A 275 -14.79 -4.37 -11.33
N PRO A 276 -14.99 -5.49 -10.62
CA PRO A 276 -15.31 -5.51 -9.19
C PRO A 276 -14.22 -4.81 -8.36
N ALA A 277 -14.64 -4.05 -7.34
CA ALA A 277 -13.71 -3.40 -6.42
C ALA A 277 -12.94 -4.41 -5.54
N TRP A 278 -13.54 -5.59 -5.32
CA TRP A 278 -12.95 -6.67 -4.53
C TRP A 278 -13.25 -8.06 -5.12
N LEU A 279 -12.38 -9.02 -4.80
CA LEU A 279 -12.58 -10.46 -5.04
C LEU A 279 -12.44 -11.21 -3.71
N ILE A 280 -13.21 -12.28 -3.51
CA ILE A 280 -13.16 -13.16 -2.34
C ILE A 280 -12.67 -14.54 -2.78
N GLY A 281 -11.82 -15.19 -1.98
CA GLY A 281 -11.35 -16.55 -2.22
C GLY A 281 -11.23 -17.39 -0.96
N SER A 282 -11.22 -18.71 -1.14
CA SER A 282 -10.78 -19.67 -0.13
C SER A 282 -9.24 -19.72 -0.10
N ARG A 283 -8.67 -20.70 0.60
CA ARG A 283 -7.27 -21.10 0.42
C ARG A 283 -6.95 -21.32 -1.06
N ASP A 284 -7.81 -22.06 -1.75
CA ASP A 284 -7.41 -22.75 -2.97
C ASP A 284 -7.79 -22.05 -4.27
N ILE A 285 -8.93 -21.35 -4.29
CA ILE A 285 -9.50 -20.69 -5.47
C ILE A 285 -10.19 -19.36 -5.07
N LEU A 286 -10.32 -18.45 -6.03
CA LEU A 286 -11.29 -17.35 -5.97
C LEU A 286 -12.71 -17.92 -6.06
N LEU A 287 -13.62 -17.36 -5.26
CA LEU A 287 -15.00 -17.84 -5.08
C LEU A 287 -16.05 -16.88 -5.62
N ALA A 288 -15.83 -15.57 -5.48
CA ALA A 288 -16.78 -14.52 -5.85
C ALA A 288 -16.08 -13.19 -6.16
N ALA A 289 -16.73 -12.39 -6.99
CA ALA A 289 -16.45 -10.99 -7.28
C ALA A 289 -17.59 -10.09 -6.78
N ARG A 290 -17.28 -8.82 -6.51
CA ARG A 290 -18.30 -7.81 -6.18
C ARG A 290 -19.35 -7.69 -7.30
N GLY A 291 -20.61 -8.00 -6.98
CA GLY A 291 -21.72 -7.92 -7.92
C GLY A 291 -22.05 -9.22 -8.66
N ASP A 292 -21.40 -10.34 -8.32
CA ASP A 292 -21.79 -11.65 -8.83
C ASP A 292 -23.26 -11.99 -8.48
N LEU A 293 -24.00 -12.46 -9.48
CA LEU A 293 -25.43 -12.80 -9.35
C LEU A 293 -25.67 -14.25 -8.90
N ILE A 294 -24.67 -15.11 -9.04
CA ILE A 294 -24.74 -16.54 -8.67
C ILE A 294 -23.90 -16.73 -7.41
N PRO A 295 -24.52 -16.97 -6.24
CA PRO A 295 -23.78 -17.12 -4.99
C PRO A 295 -22.97 -18.42 -4.98
N ASN A 296 -21.79 -18.37 -4.39
CA ASN A 296 -20.92 -19.53 -4.16
C ASN A 296 -20.93 -19.87 -2.66
N PRO A 297 -21.70 -20.88 -2.22
CA PRO A 297 -21.93 -21.17 -0.80
C PRO A 297 -20.76 -21.89 -0.10
N ALA A 298 -19.59 -22.01 -0.74
CA ALA A 298 -18.46 -22.78 -0.23
C ALA A 298 -18.03 -22.34 1.18
N LEU A 299 -18.35 -23.20 2.17
CA LEU A 299 -18.00 -23.05 3.59
C LEU A 299 -18.46 -21.71 4.21
N GLY A 300 -19.51 -21.07 3.67
CA GLY A 300 -20.00 -19.77 4.14
C GLY A 300 -19.02 -18.60 3.93
N ILE A 301 -17.93 -18.79 3.16
CA ILE A 301 -16.84 -17.81 3.05
C ILE A 301 -17.30 -16.49 2.44
N VAL A 302 -18.09 -16.54 1.37
CA VAL A 302 -18.55 -15.33 0.66
C VAL A 302 -19.50 -14.53 1.54
N ASP A 303 -20.46 -15.18 2.19
CA ASP A 303 -21.45 -14.53 3.07
C ASP A 303 -20.78 -13.85 4.27
N ALA A 304 -19.75 -14.49 4.86
CA ALA A 304 -19.00 -13.93 5.98
C ALA A 304 -18.07 -12.77 5.59
N LEU A 305 -17.50 -12.79 4.38
CA LEU A 305 -16.48 -11.81 3.96
C LEU A 305 -17.02 -10.64 3.11
N ALA A 306 -18.11 -10.79 2.36
CA ALA A 306 -18.63 -9.74 1.48
C ALA A 306 -19.00 -8.43 2.23
N PRO A 307 -19.69 -8.47 3.39
CA PRO A 307 -19.98 -7.26 4.17
C PRO A 307 -18.72 -6.53 4.65
N ILE A 308 -17.63 -7.28 4.89
CA ILE A 308 -16.34 -6.71 5.27
C ILE A 308 -15.66 -6.10 4.04
N ALA A 309 -15.59 -6.84 2.94
CA ALA A 309 -14.98 -6.41 1.68
C ALA A 309 -15.55 -5.08 1.15
N ASP A 310 -16.85 -4.85 1.32
CA ASP A 310 -17.52 -3.59 0.96
C ASP A 310 -17.06 -2.36 1.78
N THR A 311 -16.38 -2.56 2.91
CA THR A 311 -15.86 -1.50 3.79
C THR A 311 -14.34 -1.32 3.75
N LEU A 312 -13.62 -2.24 3.11
CA LEU A 312 -12.15 -2.22 3.08
C LEU A 312 -11.61 -1.17 2.08
N PRO A 313 -10.43 -0.57 2.36
CA PRO A 313 -9.79 0.35 1.44
C PRO A 313 -9.15 -0.38 0.25
N ALA A 314 -9.31 0.16 -0.95
CA ALA A 314 -8.44 -0.15 -2.09
C ALA A 314 -7.21 0.78 -2.08
N LEU A 315 -6.10 0.33 -2.67
CA LEU A 315 -4.90 1.14 -2.90
C LEU A 315 -4.79 1.49 -4.38
N PRO A 316 -4.31 2.69 -4.77
CA PRO A 316 -4.36 3.14 -6.17
C PRO A 316 -3.51 2.31 -7.14
N TYR A 317 -2.45 1.64 -6.66
CA TYR A 317 -1.43 1.00 -7.50
C TYR A 317 -1.13 -0.48 -7.15
N SER A 318 -1.62 -0.98 -6.01
CA SER A 318 -1.28 -2.32 -5.50
C SER A 318 -2.54 -3.13 -5.22
N ILE A 319 -2.48 -4.43 -5.50
CA ILE A 319 -3.50 -5.38 -5.02
C ILE A 319 -3.22 -5.61 -3.53
N LEU A 320 -4.11 -5.11 -2.67
CA LEU A 320 -4.04 -5.34 -1.22
C LEU A 320 -4.84 -6.60 -0.90
N THR A 321 -4.16 -7.67 -0.48
CA THR A 321 -4.81 -8.92 -0.08
C THR A 321 -4.83 -9.04 1.44
N PHE A 322 -6.00 -9.20 2.01
CA PHE A 322 -6.22 -9.52 3.43
C PHE A 322 -6.43 -11.02 3.57
N TYR A 323 -5.80 -11.65 4.57
CA TYR A 323 -5.94 -13.07 4.86
C TYR A 323 -6.63 -13.28 6.21
N PHE A 324 -7.68 -14.10 6.19
CA PHE A 324 -8.56 -14.36 7.31
C PHE A 324 -8.65 -15.85 7.62
N GLU A 325 -8.92 -16.16 8.87
CA GLU A 325 -9.44 -17.46 9.28
C GLU A 325 -10.93 -17.31 9.60
N LEU A 326 -11.78 -18.06 8.91
CA LEU A 326 -13.21 -18.23 9.19
C LEU A 326 -13.41 -19.46 10.08
N TYR A 327 -13.97 -19.29 11.26
CA TYR A 327 -14.08 -20.34 12.27
C TYR A 327 -15.37 -20.20 13.08
N GLY A 328 -15.63 -21.13 14.01
CA GLY A 328 -16.80 -21.10 14.88
C GLY A 328 -18.11 -21.54 14.22
N ASP A 329 -18.19 -21.60 12.89
CA ASP A 329 -19.30 -22.22 12.15
C ASP A 329 -19.37 -23.73 12.42
N LYS A 330 -20.59 -24.26 12.65
CA LYS A 330 -20.88 -25.70 12.86
C LYS A 330 -20.37 -26.63 11.75
N GLN A 331 -20.10 -26.10 10.55
CA GLN A 331 -19.45 -26.79 9.43
C GLN A 331 -17.98 -27.15 9.71
N THR A 332 -17.30 -26.47 10.63
CA THR A 332 -15.89 -26.71 10.99
C THR A 332 -15.77 -27.68 12.17
N ASN A 333 -14.91 -28.71 12.09
CA ASN A 333 -14.84 -29.73 13.16
C ASN A 333 -14.54 -29.15 14.55
N ALA A 334 -13.73 -28.09 14.62
CA ALA A 334 -13.29 -27.45 15.85
C ALA A 334 -14.26 -26.40 16.42
N TRP A 335 -15.44 -26.18 15.80
CA TRP A 335 -16.35 -25.08 16.15
C TRP A 335 -16.65 -24.94 17.65
N ARG A 336 -16.80 -26.08 18.34
CA ARG A 336 -17.10 -26.18 19.78
C ARG A 336 -16.00 -25.63 20.68
N ASN A 337 -14.76 -25.52 20.20
CA ASN A 337 -13.69 -24.88 20.97
C ASN A 337 -13.91 -23.36 21.06
N TYR A 338 -14.58 -22.77 20.07
CA TYR A 338 -14.63 -21.33 19.86
C TYR A 338 -15.99 -20.71 20.19
N GLY A 339 -17.11 -21.35 19.86
CA GLY A 339 -18.42 -20.71 19.92
C GLY A 339 -19.62 -21.65 19.96
N ASP A 340 -20.80 -21.04 19.81
CA ASP A 340 -22.12 -21.68 19.76
C ASP A 340 -22.50 -22.20 18.35
N GLY A 341 -21.63 -21.98 17.38
CA GLY A 341 -21.87 -22.24 15.96
C GLY A 341 -21.95 -21.00 15.08
N THR A 342 -21.84 -19.80 15.64
CA THR A 342 -21.84 -18.53 14.90
C THR A 342 -20.54 -18.35 14.10
N PRO A 343 -20.59 -18.20 12.76
CA PRO A 343 -19.41 -17.96 11.95
C PRO A 343 -18.71 -16.66 12.35
N THR A 344 -17.40 -16.72 12.55
CA THR A 344 -16.56 -15.58 12.94
C THR A 344 -15.31 -15.54 12.11
N VAL A 345 -14.87 -14.34 11.72
CA VAL A 345 -13.62 -14.13 10.98
C VAL A 345 -12.62 -13.31 11.78
N ARG A 346 -11.33 -13.65 11.65
CA ARG A 346 -10.22 -12.83 12.17
C ARG A 346 -9.12 -12.71 11.13
N VAL A 347 -8.56 -11.51 10.99
CA VAL A 347 -7.42 -11.25 10.10
C VAL A 347 -6.12 -11.74 10.76
N TYR A 348 -5.22 -12.36 10.00
CA TYR A 348 -3.91 -12.81 10.52
C TYR A 348 -2.70 -12.41 9.67
N ASP A 349 -2.92 -12.02 8.40
CA ASP A 349 -1.87 -11.48 7.53
C ASP A 349 -2.49 -10.54 6.49
N ALA A 350 -1.64 -9.74 5.85
CA ALA A 350 -1.98 -9.02 4.63
C ALA A 350 -0.73 -8.89 3.73
N THR A 351 -0.93 -8.80 2.41
CA THR A 351 0.13 -8.59 1.43
C THR A 351 -0.18 -7.44 0.48
N LEU A 352 0.88 -6.75 0.06
CA LEU A 352 0.89 -5.86 -1.09
C LEU A 352 1.45 -6.60 -2.30
N THR A 353 0.69 -6.65 -3.40
CA THR A 353 1.12 -7.27 -4.65
C THR A 353 1.09 -6.25 -5.78
N ASP A 354 2.24 -6.05 -6.44
CA ASP A 354 2.35 -5.25 -7.66
C ASP A 354 1.60 -5.96 -8.82
N PRO A 355 0.59 -5.33 -9.44
CA PRO A 355 -0.13 -5.88 -10.59
C PRO A 355 0.78 -6.28 -11.77
N ALA A 356 1.98 -5.71 -11.89
CA ALA A 356 2.94 -6.07 -12.92
C ALA A 356 3.33 -7.56 -12.89
N ILE A 357 3.14 -8.26 -11.77
CA ILE A 357 3.35 -9.72 -11.67
C ILE A 357 2.46 -10.50 -12.64
N LEU A 358 1.27 -9.99 -12.96
CA LEU A 358 0.27 -10.61 -13.84
C LEU A 358 0.69 -10.63 -15.32
N ASN A 359 1.76 -9.91 -15.68
CA ASN A 359 2.38 -9.99 -17.00
C ASN A 359 3.24 -11.26 -17.19
N ARG A 360 3.51 -12.02 -16.12
CA ARG A 360 4.23 -13.30 -16.18
C ARG A 360 3.27 -14.45 -16.50
N ASP A 361 3.83 -15.57 -16.93
CA ASP A 361 3.09 -16.84 -17.03
C ASP A 361 2.78 -17.44 -15.64
N LEU A 362 1.80 -18.36 -15.59
CA LEU A 362 1.35 -18.97 -14.34
C LEU A 362 2.46 -19.73 -13.57
N PRO A 363 3.33 -20.54 -14.21
CA PRO A 363 4.48 -21.14 -13.54
C PRO A 363 5.42 -20.12 -12.88
N ARG A 364 5.74 -19.01 -13.57
CA ARG A 364 6.59 -17.94 -13.00
C ARG A 364 5.92 -17.17 -11.87
N ILE A 365 4.59 -17.01 -11.90
CA ILE A 365 3.83 -16.43 -10.78
C ILE A 365 3.86 -17.37 -9.57
N ALA A 366 3.62 -18.67 -9.78
CA ALA A 366 3.68 -19.66 -8.71
C ALA A 366 5.08 -19.72 -8.09
N ALA A 367 6.13 -19.85 -8.90
CA ALA A 367 7.50 -19.85 -8.43
C ALA A 367 7.90 -18.57 -7.69
N TRP A 368 7.44 -17.39 -8.15
CA TRP A 368 7.66 -16.12 -7.44
C TRP A 368 6.99 -16.11 -6.06
N ARG A 369 5.73 -16.55 -5.95
CA ARG A 369 5.01 -16.67 -4.67
C ARG A 369 5.74 -17.64 -3.74
N ASP A 370 6.07 -18.83 -4.22
CA ASP A 370 6.60 -19.93 -3.41
C ASP A 370 8.03 -19.65 -2.92
N ASN A 371 8.76 -18.74 -3.58
CA ASN A 371 10.07 -18.23 -3.13
C ASN A 371 9.97 -16.87 -2.40
N GLY A 372 8.85 -16.60 -1.71
CA GLY A 372 8.72 -15.43 -0.82
C GLY A 372 8.50 -14.09 -1.53
N GLY A 373 8.11 -14.09 -2.81
CA GLY A 373 7.94 -12.87 -3.60
C GLY A 373 6.78 -11.96 -3.17
N GLN A 374 5.83 -12.46 -2.39
CA GLN A 374 4.74 -11.66 -1.82
C GLN A 374 5.24 -10.75 -0.69
N GLN A 375 5.01 -9.44 -0.81
CA GLN A 375 5.35 -8.49 0.25
C GLN A 375 4.30 -8.54 1.36
N PHE A 376 4.56 -9.30 2.41
CA PHE A 376 3.75 -9.32 3.63
C PHE A 376 3.95 -8.05 4.47
N LEU A 377 2.90 -7.63 5.16
CA LEU A 377 3.00 -6.55 6.15
C LEU A 377 3.70 -7.00 7.43
N THR A 378 4.47 -6.09 8.04
CA THR A 378 5.03 -6.28 9.38
C THR A 378 3.93 -6.45 10.43
N THR A 379 4.27 -6.96 11.62
CA THR A 379 3.29 -7.08 12.72
C THR A 379 2.68 -5.74 13.13
N ALA A 380 3.45 -4.64 13.04
CA ALA A 380 2.97 -3.29 13.34
C ALA A 380 2.06 -2.72 12.23
N GLU A 381 2.43 -2.90 10.96
CA GLU A 381 1.60 -2.46 9.83
C GLU A 381 0.27 -3.21 9.77
N LEU A 382 0.29 -4.52 10.01
CA LEU A 382 -0.93 -5.34 10.08
C LEU A 382 -1.85 -4.88 11.23
N ALA A 383 -1.31 -4.61 12.42
CA ALA A 383 -2.10 -4.13 13.56
C ALA A 383 -2.74 -2.76 13.27
N ASN A 384 -1.98 -1.83 12.66
CA ASN A 384 -2.48 -0.52 12.25
C ASN A 384 -3.54 -0.62 11.15
N LEU A 385 -3.33 -1.48 10.14
CA LEU A 385 -4.28 -1.70 9.05
C LEU A 385 -5.58 -2.33 9.56
N ALA A 386 -5.47 -3.32 10.46
CA ALA A 386 -6.62 -3.96 11.09
C ALA A 386 -7.44 -2.95 11.92
N SER A 387 -6.77 -2.13 12.75
CA SER A 387 -7.42 -1.07 13.54
C SER A 387 -8.17 -0.07 12.66
N ASN A 388 -7.49 0.49 11.64
CA ASN A 388 -8.09 1.45 10.70
C ASN A 388 -9.26 0.86 9.91
N SER A 389 -9.20 -0.44 9.60
CA SER A 389 -10.23 -1.17 8.86
C SER A 389 -11.29 -1.83 9.76
N ARG A 390 -11.24 -1.58 11.08
CA ARG A 390 -12.12 -2.17 12.12
C ARG A 390 -12.14 -3.71 12.11
N LEU A 391 -11.04 -4.34 11.69
CA LEU A 391 -10.87 -5.79 11.68
C LEU A 391 -10.33 -6.29 13.02
N THR A 392 -10.88 -7.38 13.52
CA THR A 392 -10.34 -8.09 14.69
C THR A 392 -9.20 -9.02 14.26
N PRO A 393 -7.96 -8.84 14.75
CA PRO A 393 -6.87 -9.76 14.47
C PRO A 393 -7.01 -11.08 15.25
N VAL A 394 -6.31 -12.11 14.79
CA VAL A 394 -6.08 -13.32 15.60
C VAL A 394 -5.38 -12.96 16.91
N PRO A 395 -5.68 -13.65 18.04
CA PRO A 395 -5.12 -13.30 19.34
C PRO A 395 -3.59 -13.29 19.35
N HIS A 396 -3.01 -12.18 19.82
CA HIS A 396 -1.61 -12.14 20.20
C HIS A 396 -1.38 -12.96 21.47
N LEU A 397 -0.31 -13.76 21.49
CA LEU A 397 0.02 -14.61 22.63
C LEU A 397 1.16 -14.05 23.46
N PHE A 398 2.30 -13.79 22.83
CA PHE A 398 3.53 -13.30 23.46
C PHE A 398 4.51 -12.75 22.41
N GLN A 399 5.51 -12.01 22.89
CA GLN A 399 6.65 -11.57 22.10
C GLN A 399 7.93 -11.79 22.91
N ILE A 400 8.92 -12.49 22.35
CA ILE A 400 10.16 -12.89 23.05
C ILE A 400 11.38 -12.83 22.12
N PRO A 401 12.61 -12.76 22.66
CA PRO A 401 13.83 -13.11 21.93
C PRO A 401 13.75 -14.52 21.31
N ALA A 402 14.30 -14.68 20.11
CA ALA A 402 14.36 -15.99 19.43
C ALA A 402 15.20 -17.04 20.20
N ALA A 403 16.17 -16.60 21.00
CA ALA A 403 16.99 -17.47 21.85
C ALA A 403 16.20 -18.15 22.98
N ASP A 404 15.03 -17.62 23.33
CA ASP A 404 14.18 -18.15 24.39
C ASP A 404 13.16 -19.20 23.85
N LEU A 405 13.15 -19.46 22.54
CA LEU A 405 12.34 -20.51 21.94
C LEU A 405 12.97 -21.89 22.20
N PRO A 406 12.24 -22.87 22.76
CA PRO A 406 12.77 -24.21 22.97
C PRO A 406 13.06 -24.92 21.65
N THR A 407 14.23 -25.55 21.58
CA THR A 407 14.75 -26.29 20.42
C THR A 407 14.45 -27.79 20.44
N THR A 408 13.81 -28.29 21.50
CA THR A 408 13.41 -29.69 21.69
C THR A 408 11.90 -29.86 21.64
N ILE A 409 11.45 -31.06 21.29
CA ILE A 409 10.03 -31.39 21.13
C ILE A 409 9.27 -31.29 22.47
N ASP A 410 9.84 -31.82 23.54
CA ASP A 410 9.27 -31.74 24.90
C ASP A 410 9.28 -30.31 25.45
N GLY A 411 10.39 -29.60 25.28
CA GLY A 411 10.55 -28.20 25.70
C GLY A 411 9.54 -27.28 25.03
N MET A 412 9.36 -27.39 23.71
CA MET A 412 8.37 -26.59 22.98
C MET A 412 6.94 -26.96 23.40
N ARG A 413 6.66 -28.24 23.64
CA ARG A 413 5.33 -28.66 24.11
C ARG A 413 4.99 -28.15 25.51
N ALA A 414 5.97 -28.10 26.41
CA ALA A 414 5.83 -27.52 27.74
C ALA A 414 5.66 -26.00 27.67
N PHE A 415 6.49 -25.31 26.87
CA PHE A 415 6.43 -23.87 26.65
C PHE A 415 5.10 -23.40 26.04
N MET A 416 4.47 -24.21 25.18
CA MET A 416 3.14 -23.91 24.66
C MET A 416 2.02 -24.05 25.71
N ALA A 417 2.20 -24.79 26.81
CA ALA A 417 1.11 -25.14 27.74
C ALA A 417 0.27 -23.96 28.30
N PRO A 418 0.84 -22.76 28.61
CA PRO A 418 0.06 -21.59 29.04
C PRO A 418 -0.91 -21.03 27.98
N TYR A 419 -0.84 -21.52 26.74
CA TYR A 419 -1.65 -21.10 25.59
C TYR A 419 -2.53 -22.25 25.07
N ALA A 420 -2.76 -23.31 25.87
CA ALA A 420 -3.54 -24.48 25.47
C ALA A 420 -5.05 -24.19 25.31
N THR A 421 -5.55 -23.21 26.05
CA THR A 421 -6.93 -22.71 25.95
C THR A 421 -7.02 -21.59 24.91
N THR A 422 -8.05 -21.62 24.05
CA THR A 422 -8.22 -20.60 23.01
C THR A 422 -8.54 -19.22 23.60
N ARG A 423 -7.93 -18.18 23.01
CA ARG A 423 -8.26 -16.76 23.21
C ARG A 423 -9.10 -16.22 22.04
N ALA A 424 -9.41 -17.06 21.05
CA ALA A 424 -10.23 -16.72 19.88
C ALA A 424 -11.73 -16.97 20.10
N ALA A 425 -12.13 -17.55 21.24
CA ALA A 425 -13.53 -17.82 21.57
C ALA A 425 -14.42 -16.57 21.48
N THR A 426 -15.68 -16.80 21.10
CA THR A 426 -16.70 -15.77 20.78
C THR A 426 -17.89 -15.79 21.72
N HIS A 427 -17.98 -16.81 22.58
CA HIS A 427 -19.06 -17.03 23.53
C HIS A 427 -18.61 -16.76 24.97
N THR A 428 -19.58 -16.57 25.88
CA THR A 428 -19.34 -16.28 27.31
C THR A 428 -19.07 -17.52 28.19
N GLY A 429 -19.04 -18.70 27.58
CA GLY A 429 -18.74 -19.97 28.26
C GLY A 429 -17.25 -20.19 28.48
N ALA A 430 -16.89 -21.36 29.00
CA ALA A 430 -15.50 -21.76 29.15
C ALA A 430 -14.87 -22.01 27.76
N PRO A 431 -13.81 -21.26 27.35
CA PRO A 431 -13.16 -21.47 26.07
C PRO A 431 -12.53 -22.88 25.97
N GLY A 432 -12.60 -23.48 24.78
CA GLY A 432 -12.04 -24.80 24.51
C GLY A 432 -10.56 -24.80 24.18
N ALA A 433 -10.11 -25.84 23.48
CA ALA A 433 -8.70 -26.01 23.12
C ALA A 433 -8.28 -25.10 21.94
N SER A 434 -7.08 -24.55 22.02
CA SER A 434 -6.37 -23.98 20.86
C SER A 434 -5.76 -25.09 20.00
N GLU A 435 -5.60 -24.88 18.69
CA GLU A 435 -4.86 -25.81 17.83
C GLU A 435 -3.35 -25.75 18.11
N GLY A 436 -2.87 -24.56 18.51
CA GLY A 436 -1.45 -24.27 18.67
C GLY A 436 -1.12 -22.80 18.47
N ILE A 437 0.11 -22.55 18.03
CA ILE A 437 0.68 -21.21 17.86
C ILE A 437 1.29 -21.02 16.47
N ILE A 438 1.26 -19.79 15.98
CA ILE A 438 2.02 -19.31 14.83
C ILE A 438 3.14 -18.40 15.35
N LEU A 439 4.38 -18.74 15.02
CA LEU A 439 5.59 -17.97 15.34
C LEU A 439 6.04 -17.22 14.09
N ARG A 440 6.30 -15.90 14.17
CA ARG A 440 6.84 -15.11 13.05
C ARG A 440 7.85 -14.06 13.50
N THR A 441 8.80 -13.75 12.62
CA THR A 441 9.58 -12.50 12.73
C THR A 441 8.67 -11.29 12.51
N HIS A 442 9.11 -10.12 13.01
CA HIS A 442 8.39 -8.85 12.83
C HIS A 442 8.05 -8.56 11.36
N ASP A 443 9.03 -8.75 10.47
CA ASP A 443 8.99 -8.56 9.02
C ASP A 443 8.39 -9.73 8.23
N ARG A 444 7.89 -10.78 8.93
CA ARG A 444 7.23 -11.96 8.33
C ARG A 444 8.13 -12.84 7.44
N HIS A 445 9.44 -12.56 7.36
CA HIS A 445 10.42 -13.32 6.57
C HIS A 445 10.53 -14.78 7.02
N VAL A 446 10.53 -15.05 8.33
CA VAL A 446 10.45 -16.40 8.89
C VAL A 446 9.09 -16.59 9.57
N ILE A 447 8.41 -17.70 9.27
CA ILE A 447 7.17 -18.11 9.92
C ILE A 447 7.16 -19.62 10.15
N ALA A 448 6.60 -20.04 11.28
CA ALA A 448 6.43 -21.45 11.63
C ALA A 448 5.10 -21.66 12.38
N LYS A 449 4.55 -22.89 12.32
CA LYS A 449 3.42 -23.32 13.16
C LYS A 449 3.85 -24.42 14.12
N ALA A 450 3.34 -24.41 15.34
CA ALA A 450 3.50 -25.47 16.32
C ALA A 450 2.11 -25.86 16.83
N ARG A 451 1.74 -27.15 16.78
CA ARG A 451 0.37 -27.63 17.05
C ARG A 451 0.35 -28.75 18.05
N TYR A 452 -0.49 -28.64 19.08
CA TYR A 452 -0.50 -29.60 20.20
C TYR A 452 -0.61 -31.05 19.74
N CYS A 453 -1.49 -31.33 18.78
CA CYS A 453 -1.72 -32.67 18.23
C CYS A 453 -0.54 -33.29 17.47
N ASP A 454 0.44 -32.50 17.01
CA ASP A 454 1.66 -32.98 16.36
C ASP A 454 2.75 -33.31 17.42
N TYR A 455 2.83 -32.51 18.50
CA TYR A 455 3.72 -32.77 19.65
C TYR A 455 3.25 -33.93 20.53
N ASP A 456 1.98 -33.93 20.94
CA ASP A 456 1.41 -34.95 21.83
C ASP A 456 1.49 -36.35 21.20
N ARG A 457 1.30 -36.44 19.88
CA ARG A 457 1.48 -37.68 19.10
C ARG A 457 2.93 -38.15 19.10
N THR A 458 3.88 -37.22 18.96
CA THR A 458 5.31 -37.53 18.92
C THR A 458 5.80 -37.99 20.29
N LEU A 459 5.46 -37.26 21.36
CA LEU A 459 5.83 -37.63 22.73
C LEU A 459 5.23 -38.99 23.12
N LYS A 460 3.95 -39.25 22.78
CA LYS A 460 3.34 -40.58 22.99
C LYS A 460 4.12 -41.69 22.27
N HIS A 461 4.53 -41.47 21.02
CA HIS A 461 5.31 -42.44 20.26
C HIS A 461 6.69 -42.70 20.90
N LEU A 462 7.39 -41.66 21.35
CA LEU A 462 8.68 -41.79 22.04
C LEU A 462 8.55 -42.58 23.35
N THR A 463 7.53 -42.30 24.17
CA THR A 463 7.27 -43.04 25.41
C THR A 463 6.98 -44.52 25.16
N THR A 464 6.12 -44.85 24.17
CA THR A 464 5.83 -46.25 23.82
C THR A 464 7.07 -46.97 23.26
N ALA A 465 7.90 -46.29 22.47
CA ALA A 465 9.14 -46.86 21.95
C ALA A 465 10.20 -47.09 23.04
N ALA A 466 10.19 -46.30 24.11
CA ALA A 466 11.06 -46.48 25.28
C ALA A 466 10.58 -47.61 26.22
N GLN A 467 9.27 -47.89 26.27
CA GLN A 467 8.67 -48.96 27.08
C GLN A 467 8.72 -50.35 26.40
N GLY A 468 8.95 -50.40 25.08
CA GLY A 468 9.08 -51.63 24.30
C GLY A 468 10.52 -52.09 24.07
N ARG A 469 11.48 -51.55 24.83
CA ARG A 469 12.90 -51.91 24.86
C ARG A 469 13.31 -52.30 26.27
#